data_AF-A0A7V9SMH7-F1
#
_entry.id   AF-A0A7V9SMH7-F1
#
_cell.length_a   1.000
_cell.length_b   1.000
_cell.length_c   1.000
_cell.angle_alpha   90.00
_cell.angle_beta   90.00
_cell.angle_gamma   90.00
#
_symmetry.space_group_name_H-M   'P 1'
#
loop_
_entity.id
_entity.type
_entity.pdbx_description
1 polymer ?
#
loop_
_entity_poly.entity_id
_entity_poly.type
_entity_poly.pdbx_seq_one_letter_code
_entity_poly.pdbx_strand_id
1 'polypeptide(L)'
;MAAAARVVLGAVFLGSGIAKLSVRGWARDTTAALKLPFLVTQSTPSVELLVGAGLVTGVRLVPVAALGLLIAYTGVLLVALANADGDAPPCACFGRAAKPITWLTVARNAGLIAIALVTVAA
;
A
#
# COMPACT_ATOMS: atom_id res chain seq x y z
N MET A 1 -2.30 -22.95 4.39
CA MET A 1 -3.06 -21.76 3.93
C MET A 1 -2.39 -20.45 4.37
N ALA A 2 -2.04 -20.29 5.65
CA ALA A 2 -1.37 -19.09 6.18
C ALA A 2 -0.03 -18.73 5.51
N ALA A 3 0.81 -19.72 5.22
CA ALA A 3 2.10 -19.50 4.55
C ALA A 3 1.94 -18.94 3.13
N ALA A 4 1.02 -19.51 2.33
CA ALA A 4 0.72 -19.00 0.99
C ALA A 4 0.16 -17.58 1.03
N ALA A 5 -0.75 -17.29 1.98
CA ALA A 5 -1.28 -15.94 2.18
C ALA A 5 -0.20 -14.92 2.57
N ARG A 6 0.73 -15.31 3.46
CA ARG A 6 1.92 -14.50 3.82
C ARG A 6 2.81 -14.21 2.61
N VAL A 7 3.09 -15.22 1.78
CA VAL A 7 3.91 -15.07 0.57
C VAL A 7 3.24 -14.16 -0.44
N VAL A 8 1.94 -14.33 -0.69
CA VAL A 8 1.17 -13.46 -1.60
C VAL A 8 1.20 -12.01 -1.11
N LEU A 9 0.90 -11.79 0.17
CA LEU A 9 0.91 -10.45 0.76
C LEU A 9 2.32 -9.84 0.72
N GLY A 10 3.34 -10.62 1.04
CA GLY A 10 4.74 -10.22 0.96
C GLY A 10 5.16 -9.82 -0.45
N ALA A 11 4.80 -10.61 -1.47
CA ALA A 11 5.08 -10.30 -2.86
C ALA A 11 4.39 -9.00 -3.32
N VAL A 12 3.17 -8.73 -2.85
CA VAL A 12 2.46 -7.48 -3.14
C VAL A 12 3.20 -6.28 -2.54
N PHE A 13 3.60 -6.35 -1.26
CA PHE A 13 4.36 -5.28 -0.59
C PHE A 13 5.75 -5.06 -1.21
N LEU A 14 6.46 -6.13 -1.56
CA LEU A 14 7.75 -6.04 -2.24
C LEU A 14 7.59 -5.40 -3.63
N GLY A 15 6.63 -5.89 -4.41
CA GLY A 15 6.34 -5.36 -5.73
C GLY A 15 5.91 -3.89 -5.69
N SER A 16 5.07 -3.50 -4.73
CA SER A 16 4.62 -2.11 -4.59
C SER A 16 5.76 -1.18 -4.17
N GLY A 17 6.63 -1.61 -3.25
CA GLY A 17 7.80 -0.84 -2.82
C GLY A 17 8.80 -0.64 -3.95
N ILE A 18 9.16 -1.71 -4.68
CA ILE A 18 10.05 -1.63 -5.86
C ILE A 18 9.46 -0.70 -6.92
N ALA A 19 8.16 -0.82 -7.21
CA ALA A 19 7.51 0.03 -8.20
C ALA A 19 7.59 1.51 -7.83
N LYS A 20 7.41 1.87 -6.54
CA LYS A 20 7.56 3.26 -6.08
C LYS A 20 8.99 3.77 -6.20
N LEU A 21 9.99 2.94 -5.91
CA LEU A 21 11.40 3.30 -6.06
C LEU A 21 11.82 3.45 -7.53
N SER A 22 11.15 2.75 -8.45
CA SER A 22 11.43 2.83 -9.88
C SER A 22 10.98 4.16 -10.52
N VAL A 23 10.08 4.90 -9.86
CA VAL A 23 9.56 6.18 -10.33
C VAL A 23 10.31 7.33 -9.64
N ARG A 24 11.15 8.03 -10.40
CA ARG A 24 11.91 9.18 -9.89
C ARG A 24 10.95 10.32 -9.54
N GLY A 25 11.06 10.85 -8.32
CA GLY A 25 10.18 11.94 -7.86
C GLY A 25 8.87 11.48 -7.21
N TRP A 26 8.57 10.17 -7.19
CA TRP A 26 7.32 9.61 -6.68
C TRP A 26 6.85 10.19 -5.34
N ALA A 27 7.77 10.30 -4.36
CA ALA A 27 7.44 10.82 -3.03
C ALA A 27 7.00 12.29 -3.08
N ARG A 28 7.64 13.12 -3.91
CA ARG A 28 7.27 14.54 -4.07
C ARG A 28 5.91 14.67 -4.75
N ASP A 29 5.68 13.93 -5.82
CA ASP A 29 4.42 13.96 -6.57
C ASP A 29 3.26 13.50 -5.69
N THR A 30 3.47 12.43 -4.91
CA THR A 30 2.46 11.89 -3.98
C THR A 30 2.18 12.85 -2.82
N THR A 31 3.21 13.52 -2.30
CA THR A 31 3.08 14.55 -1.26
C THR A 31 2.20 15.69 -1.76
N ALA A 32 2.44 16.19 -2.97
CA ALA A 32 1.65 17.26 -3.57
C ALA A 32 0.20 16.83 -3.85
N ALA A 33 0.01 15.62 -4.41
CA ALA A 33 -1.32 15.12 -4.78
C ALA A 33 -2.21 14.78 -3.58
N LEU A 34 -1.64 14.18 -2.52
CA LEU A 34 -2.38 13.70 -1.36
C LEU A 34 -2.27 14.61 -0.14
N LYS A 35 -1.53 15.72 -0.24
CA LYS A 35 -1.26 16.66 0.87
C LYS A 35 -0.71 15.95 2.12
N LEU A 36 0.07 14.89 1.92
CA LEU A 36 0.71 14.12 2.99
C LEU A 36 2.09 14.70 3.32
N PRO A 37 2.62 14.50 4.55
CA PRO A 37 3.99 14.90 4.87
C PRO A 37 5.03 14.18 3.99
N PHE A 38 6.06 14.90 3.54
CA PHE A 38 7.10 14.34 2.67
C PHE A 38 7.86 13.18 3.32
N LEU A 39 8.09 13.22 4.63
CA LEU A 39 8.73 12.11 5.35
C LEU A 39 7.91 10.83 5.28
N VAL A 40 6.58 10.94 5.38
CA VAL A 40 5.67 9.79 5.28
C VAL A 40 5.81 9.18 3.88
N THR A 41 5.62 9.98 2.83
CA THR A 41 5.71 9.49 1.44
C THR A 41 7.11 8.97 1.11
N GLN A 42 8.18 9.64 1.52
CA GLN A 42 9.55 9.19 1.28
C GLN A 42 9.87 7.85 1.95
N SER A 43 9.35 7.61 3.16
CA SER A 43 9.60 6.38 3.91
C SER A 43 8.75 5.19 3.45
N THR A 44 7.60 5.45 2.82
CA THR A 44 6.64 4.43 2.38
C THR A 44 7.29 3.25 1.64
N PRO A 45 8.13 3.43 0.61
CA PRO A 45 8.68 2.30 -0.14
C PRO A 45 9.58 1.41 0.72
N SER A 46 10.42 2.01 1.59
CA SER A 46 11.28 1.27 2.51
C SER A 46 10.47 0.46 3.52
N VAL A 47 9.40 1.05 4.06
CA VAL A 47 8.50 0.36 4.99
C VAL A 47 7.80 -0.81 4.31
N GLU A 48 7.31 -0.64 3.07
CA GLU A 48 6.69 -1.73 2.30
C GLU A 48 7.67 -2.87 2.03
N LEU A 49 8.92 -2.57 1.67
CA LEU A 49 9.95 -3.59 1.44
C LEU A 49 10.27 -4.39 2.72
N LEU A 50 10.43 -3.70 3.85
CA LEU A 50 10.71 -4.35 5.14
C LEU A 50 9.55 -5.24 5.59
N VAL A 51 8.31 -4.77 5.45
CA VAL A 51 7.11 -5.56 5.76
C VAL A 51 6.98 -6.73 4.80
N GLY A 52 7.19 -6.53 3.50
CA GLY A 52 7.15 -7.59 2.51
C GLY A 52 8.17 -8.69 2.77
N ALA A 53 9.43 -8.32 3.05
CA ALA A 53 10.48 -9.26 3.42
C ALA A 53 10.15 -9.98 4.74
N GLY A 54 9.64 -9.26 5.74
CA GLY A 54 9.23 -9.84 7.02
C GLY A 54 8.09 -10.85 6.90
N LEU A 55 7.14 -10.62 5.98
CA LEU A 55 6.07 -11.57 5.68
C LEU A 55 6.60 -12.85 5.04
N VAL A 56 7.50 -12.73 4.06
CA VAL A 56 8.10 -13.88 3.34
C VAL A 56 8.98 -14.72 4.27
N THR A 57 9.73 -14.07 5.16
CA THR A 57 10.62 -14.73 6.13
C THR A 57 9.89 -15.25 7.38
N GLY A 58 8.59 -14.97 7.52
CA GLY A 58 7.76 -15.53 8.58
C GLY A 58 7.86 -14.83 9.94
N VAL A 59 8.28 -13.56 9.98
CA VAL A 59 8.39 -12.81 11.24
C VAL A 59 7.00 -12.61 11.86
N ARG A 60 6.85 -13.04 13.13
CA ARG A 60 5.54 -13.21 13.79
C ARG A 60 4.71 -11.93 13.92
N LEU A 61 5.35 -10.78 14.13
CA LEU A 61 4.66 -9.49 14.32
C LEU A 61 4.35 -8.75 13.02
N VAL A 62 4.96 -9.15 11.90
CA VAL A 62 4.86 -8.41 10.64
C VAL A 62 3.47 -8.47 9.99
N PRO A 63 2.68 -9.55 10.09
CA PRO A 63 1.29 -9.53 9.61
C PRO A 63 0.42 -8.43 10.23
N VAL A 64 0.64 -8.10 11.51
CA VAL A 64 -0.09 -7.01 12.19
C VAL A 64 0.30 -5.65 11.60
N ALA A 65 1.60 -5.44 11.35
CA ALA A 65 2.09 -4.24 10.68
C ALA A 65 1.55 -4.11 9.25
N ALA A 66 1.52 -5.23 8.49
CA ALA A 66 0.97 -5.28 7.15
C ALA A 66 -0.53 -4.92 7.12
N LEU A 67 -1.31 -5.45 8.07
CA LEU A 67 -2.72 -5.10 8.23
C LEU A 67 -2.89 -3.61 8.53
N GLY A 68 -2.12 -3.06 9.47
CA GLY A 68 -2.14 -1.64 9.82
C GLY A 68 -1.82 -0.74 8.62
N LEU A 69 -0.82 -1.09 7.83
CA LEU A 69 -0.47 -0.36 6.61
C LEU A 69 -1.57 -0.41 5.56
N LEU A 70 -2.18 -1.58 5.33
CA LEU A 70 -3.30 -1.70 4.39
C LEU A 70 -4.51 -0.87 4.82
N ILE A 71 -4.83 -0.84 6.11
CA ILE A 71 -5.90 0.01 6.65
C ILE A 71 -5.55 1.48 6.43
N ALA A 72 -4.33 1.90 6.75
CA ALA A 72 -3.87 3.28 6.55
C ALA A 72 -3.95 3.70 5.07
N TYR A 73 -3.45 2.87 4.16
CA TYR A 73 -3.53 3.13 2.71
C TYR A 73 -4.97 3.21 2.24
N THR A 74 -5.83 2.31 2.72
CA THR A 74 -7.26 2.33 2.37
C THR A 74 -7.93 3.61 2.88
N GLY A 75 -7.61 4.06 4.10
CA GLY A 75 -8.09 5.33 4.63
C GLY A 75 -7.68 6.51 3.75
N VAL A 76 -6.40 6.57 3.34
CA VAL A 76 -5.91 7.62 2.41
C VAL A 76 -6.65 7.58 1.08
N LEU A 77 -6.90 6.40 0.51
CA LEU A 77 -7.65 6.26 -0.74
C LEU A 77 -9.10 6.72 -0.59
N LEU A 78 -9.76 6.41 0.53
CA LEU A 78 -11.13 6.83 0.81
C LEU A 78 -11.23 8.35 0.98
N VAL A 79 -10.28 8.95 1.71
CA VAL A 79 -10.21 10.41 1.85
C VAL A 79 -9.95 11.07 0.50
N ALA A 80 -9.05 10.51 -0.32
CA ALA A 80 -8.78 11.04 -1.65
C ALA A 80 -10.01 10.96 -2.58
N LEU A 81 -10.80 9.87 -2.50
CA LEU A 81 -12.05 9.72 -3.25
C LEU A 81 -13.14 10.67 -2.74
N ALA A 82 -13.26 10.86 -1.44
CA ALA A 82 -14.25 11.75 -0.84
C ALA A 82 -14.00 13.23 -1.18
N ASN A 83 -12.73 13.61 -1.38
CA ASN A 83 -12.32 14.97 -1.76
C ASN A 83 -12.16 15.15 -3.28
N ALA A 84 -12.47 14.12 -4.08
CA ALA A 84 -12.42 14.23 -5.53
C ALA A 84 -13.72 14.87 -6.03
N ASP A 85 -13.72 16.18 -6.25
CA ASP A 85 -14.82 16.95 -6.85
C ASP A 85 -14.97 16.64 -8.37
N GLY A 86 -15.01 15.36 -8.75
CA GLY A 86 -15.11 14.89 -10.13
C GLY A 86 -13.81 14.45 -10.80
N ASP A 87 -12.66 14.98 -10.35
CA ASP A 87 -11.32 14.58 -10.83
C ASP A 87 -10.51 13.91 -9.72
N ALA A 88 -10.48 12.57 -9.72
CA ALA A 88 -9.69 11.81 -8.75
C ALA A 88 -8.20 12.14 -8.91
N PRO A 89 -7.51 12.58 -7.84
CA PRO A 89 -6.12 12.98 -7.94
C PRO A 89 -5.26 11.82 -8.46
N PRO A 90 -4.31 12.08 -9.37
CA PRO A 90 -3.46 11.03 -9.92
C PRO A 90 -2.59 10.46 -8.80
N CYS A 91 -2.93 9.27 -8.28
CA CYS A 91 -2.06 8.56 -7.34
C CYS A 91 -1.29 7.46 -8.04
N ALA A 92 0.04 7.56 -8.01
CA ALA A 92 0.94 6.48 -8.37
C ALA A 92 1.11 5.48 -7.20
N CYS A 93 0.08 5.25 -6.38
CA CYS A 93 0.11 4.43 -5.16
C CYS A 93 0.67 2.99 -5.40
N PHE A 94 0.67 2.51 -6.65
CA PHE A 94 1.25 1.24 -7.10
C PHE A 94 2.40 1.38 -8.13
N GLY A 95 3.10 2.53 -8.15
CA GLY A 95 4.27 2.77 -9.00
C GLY A 95 4.04 2.65 -10.51
N ARG A 96 2.79 2.76 -10.98
CA ARG A 96 2.44 2.90 -12.40
C ARG A 96 2.07 4.34 -12.72
N ALA A 97 2.08 4.67 -14.02
CA ALA A 97 1.62 5.95 -14.57
C ALA A 97 0.34 6.41 -13.86
N ALA A 98 0.30 7.69 -13.49
CA ALA A 98 -0.81 8.39 -12.86
C ALA A 98 -2.16 7.93 -13.40
N LYS A 99 -2.83 7.02 -12.69
CA LYS A 99 -4.20 6.60 -12.97
C LYS A 99 -5.11 7.16 -11.90
N PRO A 100 -6.32 7.62 -12.25
CA PRO A 100 -7.28 8.09 -11.27
C PRO A 100 -7.57 6.99 -10.25
N ILE A 101 -7.65 7.37 -8.98
CA ILE A 101 -8.10 6.47 -7.92
C ILE A 101 -9.55 6.08 -8.22
N THR A 102 -9.87 4.79 -8.17
CA THR A 102 -11.22 4.28 -8.40
C THR A 102 -11.65 3.38 -7.26
N TRP A 103 -12.96 3.11 -7.15
CA TRP A 103 -13.51 2.12 -6.22
C TRP A 103 -12.91 0.72 -6.38
N LEU A 104 -12.40 0.38 -7.57
CA LEU A 104 -11.68 -0.87 -7.80
C LEU A 104 -10.37 -0.93 -6.98
N THR A 105 -9.68 0.20 -6.79
CA THR A 105 -8.48 0.28 -5.95
C THR A 105 -8.82 -0.01 -4.49
N VAL A 106 -9.94 0.52 -4.00
CA VAL A 106 -10.44 0.26 -2.64
C VAL A 106 -10.82 -1.22 -2.50
N ALA A 107 -11.53 -1.80 -3.47
CA ALA A 107 -11.92 -3.21 -3.45
C ALA A 107 -10.69 -4.15 -3.44
N ARG A 108 -9.63 -3.82 -4.20
CA ARG A 108 -8.36 -4.57 -4.17
C ARG A 108 -7.72 -4.53 -2.79
N ASN A 109 -7.64 -3.36 -2.16
CA ASN A 109 -7.11 -3.25 -0.80
C ASN A 109 -7.98 -3.99 0.21
N ALA A 110 -9.32 -3.96 0.09
CA ALA A 110 -10.21 -4.74 0.95
C ALA A 110 -9.94 -6.24 0.85
N GLY A 111 -9.69 -6.76 -0.36
CA GLY A 111 -9.25 -8.14 -0.56
C GLY A 111 -7.91 -8.44 0.11
N LEU A 112 -6.93 -7.54 -0.01
CA LEU A 112 -5.65 -7.67 0.68
C LEU A 112 -5.78 -7.62 2.21
N ILE A 113 -6.70 -6.81 2.74
CA ILE A 113 -7.02 -6.75 4.18
C ILE A 113 -7.60 -8.09 4.64
N ALA A 114 -8.52 -8.70 3.87
CA ALA A 114 -9.05 -10.01 4.19
C ALA A 114 -7.95 -11.08 4.23
N ILE A 115 -7.01 -11.07 3.28
CA ILE A 115 -5.83 -11.94 3.28
C ILE A 115 -4.96 -11.67 4.52
N ALA A 116 -4.71 -10.40 4.85
CA ALA A 116 -3.93 -10.02 6.02
C ALA A 116 -4.58 -10.52 7.33
N LEU A 117 -5.90 -10.42 7.47
CA LEU A 117 -6.62 -10.95 8.63
C LEU A 117 -6.43 -12.46 8.78
N VAL A 118 -6.50 -13.22 7.68
CA VAL A 118 -6.20 -14.68 7.71
C VAL A 118 -4.76 -14.95 8.14
N THR A 119 -3.79 -14.12 7.71
CA THR A 119 -2.38 -14.28 8.14
C THR A 119 -2.11 -13.88 9.58
N VAL A 120 -2.90 -12.97 10.15
CA VAL A 120 -2.81 -12.57 11.56
C VAL A 120 -3.45 -13.63 12.46
N ALA A 121 -4.54 -14.23 12.01
CA ALA A 121 -5.29 -15.25 12.75
C ALA A 121 -4.63 -16.65 12.73
N ALA A 122 -3.51 -16.83 12.01
CA ALA A 122 -2.84 -18.11 11.80
C ALA A 122 -1.35 -18.11 12.19
#